data_AF-A0A917DCV3-F1
#
_entry.id   AF-A0A917DCV3-F1
#
_cell.length_a   1.000
_cell.length_b   1.000
_cell.length_c   1.000
_cell.angle_alpha   90.00
_cell.angle_beta   90.00
_cell.angle_gamma   90.00
#
_symmetry.space_group_name_H-M   'P 1'
#
loop_
_entity.id
_entity.type
_entity.pdbx_description
1 polymer ?
#
loop_
_entity_poly.entity_id
_entity_poly.type
_entity_poly.pdbx_seq_one_letter_code
_entity_poly.pdbx_strand_id
1 'polypeptide(L)' 'MNRKYSPEMRERALRMLVEARPEHPSMMSAVRHVAGVLGMSPETLRLWQLGLP' A
#
# COMPACT_ATOMS: atom_id res chain seq x y z
N MET A 1 -13.49 -15.79 -8.82
CA MET A 1 -13.33 -14.31 -8.71
C MET A 1 -11.84 -14.00 -8.81
N ASN A 2 -11.40 -13.48 -9.95
CA ASN A 2 -10.00 -13.16 -10.20
C ASN A 2 -9.62 -11.90 -9.41
N ARG A 3 -9.32 -12.03 -8.10
CA ARG A 3 -8.81 -10.91 -7.31
C ARG A 3 -7.47 -10.53 -7.96
N LYS A 4 -7.45 -9.40 -8.68
CA LYS A 4 -6.24 -8.84 -9.31
C LYS A 4 -5.05 -8.72 -8.34
N TYR A 5 -5.32 -8.73 -7.04
CA TYR A 5 -4.34 -8.70 -5.97
C TYR A 5 -4.59 -9.83 -4.98
N SER A 6 -3.58 -10.68 -4.77
CA SER A 6 -3.59 -11.74 -3.76
C SER A 6 -3.56 -11.14 -2.34
N PRO A 7 -4.11 -11.83 -1.32
CA PRO A 7 -4.02 -11.40 0.07
C PRO A 7 -2.57 -11.18 0.52
N GLU A 8 -1.64 -12.05 0.09
CA GLU A 8 -0.20 -11.91 0.34
C GLU A 8 0.36 -10.58 -0.18
N MET A 9 -0.13 -10.09 -1.32
CA MET A 9 0.29 -8.80 -1.88
C MET A 9 -0.22 -7.64 -1.04
N ARG A 10 -1.45 -7.73 -0.51
CA ARG A 10 -1.99 -6.74 0.42
C ARG A 10 -1.16 -6.69 1.71
N GLU A 11 -0.86 -7.84 2.30
CA GLU A 11 -0.06 -7.91 3.52
C GLU A 11 1.36 -7.38 3.31
N ARG A 12 2.00 -7.73 2.19
CA ARG A 12 3.30 -7.19 1.80
C ARG A 12 3.26 -5.67 1.65
N ALA A 13 2.24 -5.15 0.95
CA ALA A 13 2.11 -3.71 0.75
C ALA A 13 1.88 -2.95 2.05
N LEU A 14 1.07 -3.49 2.96
CA LEU A 14 0.85 -2.90 4.28
C LEU A 14 2.12 -2.94 5.15
N ARG A 15 2.89 -4.03 5.11
CA ARG A 15 4.19 -4.10 5.80
C ARG A 15 5.17 -3.05 5.27
N MET A 16 5.35 -2.98 3.96
CA MET A 16 6.21 -1.97 3.34
C MET A 16 5.75 -0.55 3.65
N LEU A 17 4.44 -0.31 3.73
CA LEU A 17 3.88 0.99 4.11
C LEU A 17 4.21 1.38 5.55
N VAL A 18 4.18 0.43 6.48
CA VAL A 18 4.59 0.64 7.87
C VAL A 18 6.08 0.91 7.98
N GLU A 19 6.91 0.21 7.21
CA GLU A 19 8.36 0.42 7.16
C GLU A 19 8.73 1.78 6.55
N ALA A 20 8.05 2.19 5.48
CA ALA A 20 8.29 3.48 4.82
C ALA A 20 7.69 4.67 5.60
N ARG A 21 6.69 4.45 6.47
CA ARG A 21 6.02 5.50 7.25
C ARG A 21 6.98 6.44 8.01
N PRO A 22 7.97 5.96 8.79
CA PRO A 22 8.92 6.82 9.50
C PRO A 22 9.87 7.58 8.57
N GLU A 23 10.12 7.09 7.36
CA GLU A 23 11.03 7.70 6.39
C GLU A 23 10.39 8.84 5.58
N HIS A 24 9.07 9.04 5.74
CA HIS A 24 8.30 9.98 4.94
C HIS A 24 7.57 11.03 5.79
N PRO A 25 7.53 12.29 5.32
CA PRO A 25 6.92 13.40 6.07
C PRO A 25 5.39 13.31 6.16
N SER A 26 4.75 12.43 5.40
CA SER A 26 3.28 12.34 5.31
C SER A 26 2.82 10.95 4.88
N MET A 27 1.57 10.62 5.26
CA MET A 27 1.01 9.30 4.99
C MET A 27 0.90 9.05 3.49
N MET A 28 0.40 10.07 2.78
CA MET A 28 0.31 10.05 1.32
C MET A 28 1.67 9.94 0.62
N SER A 29 2.74 10.47 1.20
CA SER A 29 4.09 10.33 0.65
C SER A 29 4.57 8.87 0.75
N ALA A 30 4.36 8.23 1.91
CA ALA A 30 4.67 6.81 2.08
C ALA A 30 3.81 5.91 1.18
N VAL A 31 2.51 6.20 1.07
CA VAL A 31 1.61 5.47 0.17
C VAL A 31 2.05 5.59 -1.28
N ARG A 32 2.39 6.80 -1.76
CA ARG A 32 2.87 7.01 -3.13
C ARG A 32 4.18 6.27 -3.41
N HIS A 33 5.10 6.32 -2.45
CA HIS A 33 6.38 5.62 -2.56
C HIS A 33 6.16 4.10 -2.69
N VAL A 34 5.47 3.48 -1.74
CA VAL A 34 5.23 2.03 -1.73
C VAL A 34 4.39 1.58 -2.91
N ALA A 35 3.37 2.35 -3.29
CA ALA A 35 2.56 2.06 -4.48
C ALA A 35 3.40 2.10 -5.76
N GLY A 36 4.32 3.05 -5.87
CA GLY A 36 5.30 3.12 -6.98
C GLY A 36 6.24 1.91 -7.00
N VAL A 37 6.75 1.49 -5.84
CA VAL A 37 7.62 0.30 -5.72
C VAL A 37 6.89 -0.99 -6.13
N LEU A 38 5.60 -1.10 -5.81
CA LEU A 38 4.78 -2.27 -6.13
C LEU A 38 4.09 -2.19 -7.49
N GLY A 39 4.27 -1.10 -8.24
CA GLY A 39 3.62 -0.88 -9.53
C GLY A 39 2.09 -0.82 -9.45
N MET A 40 1.54 -0.39 -8.32
CA MET A 40 0.10 -0.32 -8.07
C MET A 40 -0.38 1.12 -7.87
N SER A 41 -1.70 1.33 -7.89
CA SER A 41 -2.24 2.66 -7.62
C SER A 41 -2.11 3.03 -6.13
N PRO A 42 -1.71 4.27 -5.80
CA PRO A 42 -1.66 4.73 -4.42
C PRO A 42 -3.05 4.74 -3.76
N GLU A 43 -4.11 4.88 -4.56
CA GLU A 43 -5.49 4.81 -4.09
C GLU A 43 -5.85 3.41 -3.59
N THR A 44 -5.45 2.36 -4.31
CA THR A 44 -5.63 0.96 -3.89
C THR A 44 -4.92 0.68 -2.56
N LEU A 45 -3.67 1.12 -2.41
CA LEU A 45 -2.92 0.93 -1.17
C LEU A 45 -3.55 1.71 0.00
N ARG A 46 -4.07 2.91 -0.26
CA ARG A 46 -4.81 3.70 0.74
C ARG A 46 -6.11 3.02 1.18
N LEU A 47 -6.87 2.43 0.27
CA LEU A 47 -8.09 1.69 0.61
C LEU A 47 -7.77 0.50 1.53
N TRP A 48 -6.69 -0.23 1.25
CA TRP A 48 -6.25 -1.33 2.10
C TRP A 48 -5.83 -0.89 3.50
N GLN A 49 -5.18 0.28 3.61
CA GLN A 49 -4.83 0.90 4.89
C GLN A 49 -6.09 1.25 5.70
N LEU A 50 -7.13 1.74 5.03
CA LEU A 50 -8.41 2.11 5.67
C LEU A 50 -9.26 0.89 6.06
N GLY A 51 -8.79 -0.34 5.77
CA GLY A 51 -9.55 -1.56 6.02
C GLY A 51 -10.72 -1.75 5.05
N LEU A 52 -10.80 -0.94 4.00
CA LEU A 52 -11.85 -1.05 2.98
C LEU A 52 -11.53 -2.22 2.02
N PRO A 53 -12.55 -2.99 1.61
CA PRO A 53 -12.39 -4.13 0.70
C PRO A 53 -11.95 -3.72 -0.71
#